data_AF-A0ABD0NSJ6-F1
#
_entry.id   AF-A0ABD0NSJ6-F1
#
_cell.length_a   1.000
_cell.length_b   1.000
_cell.length_c   1.000
_cell.angle_alpha   90.00
_cell.angle_beta   90.00
_cell.angle_gamma   90.00
#
_symmetry.space_group_name_H-M   'P 1'
#
loop_
_entity.id
_entity.type
_entity.pdbx_description
1 polymer ?
#
loop_
_entity_poly.entity_id
_entity_poly.type
_entity_poly.pdbx_seq_one_letter_code
_entity_poly.pdbx_strand_id
1 'polypeptide(L)'
;MTVTAHYINDDWEIQNPVLQTRPIYEAHTSEHLAEVLREVVLEWKLNRQNATIPVTTDNAKNIVNASHAAGLSPHIGCFAHTVNLASQKGLGVNQISRLLGRVRRVVTFFHRSTTAAAVLKSKQDMLQLPPHTLVQDVITRWNSSYDMITRYLEQQAAIYSALAEKDIKKNAKDLITLSDQDVTVLEDVCQ
;
A
#
# COMPACT_ATOMS: atom_id res chain seq x y z
N MET A 1 17.78 5.92 4.48
CA MET A 1 17.85 4.47 4.26
C MET A 1 17.86 3.75 5.59
N THR A 2 17.05 2.70 5.70
CA THR A 2 17.08 1.76 6.82
C THR A 2 17.71 0.46 6.34
N VAL A 3 18.62 -0.09 7.14
CA VAL A 3 19.27 -1.38 6.88
C VAL A 3 18.99 -2.31 8.05
N THR A 4 18.45 -3.48 7.72
CA THR A 4 18.11 -4.55 8.66
C THR A 4 18.94 -5.77 8.33
N ALA A 5 19.60 -6.36 9.33
CA ALA A 5 20.26 -7.65 9.15
C ALA A 5 19.25 -8.76 9.35
N HIS A 6 19.35 -9.82 8.56
CA HIS A 6 18.55 -11.04 8.73
C HIS A 6 19.50 -12.22 8.86
N TYR A 7 19.34 -13.01 9.93
CA TYR A 7 20.12 -14.23 10.16
C TYR A 7 19.33 -15.21 11.02
N ILE A 8 19.84 -16.43 11.15
CA ILE A 8 19.30 -17.47 12.03
C ILE A 8 20.32 -17.67 13.17
N ASN A 9 19.88 -17.66 14.42
CA ASN A 9 20.74 -17.90 15.59
C ASN A 9 20.97 -19.41 15.82
N ASP A 10 21.75 -19.75 16.84
CA ASP A 10 22.07 -21.15 17.18
C ASP A 10 20.84 -21.96 17.63
N ASP A 11 19.78 -21.28 18.08
CA ASP A 11 18.50 -21.85 18.48
C ASP A 11 17.51 -22.04 17.31
N TRP A 12 17.96 -21.83 16.07
CA TRP A 12 17.15 -21.90 14.84
C TRP A 12 16.03 -20.86 14.73
N GLU A 13 16.20 -19.73 15.41
CA GLU A 13 15.26 -18.61 15.39
C GLU A 13 15.72 -17.53 14.40
N ILE A 14 14.77 -16.99 13.65
CA ILE A 14 15.04 -15.86 12.75
C ILE A 14 15.24 -14.60 13.58
N GLN A 15 16.36 -13.93 13.36
CA GLN A 15 16.72 -12.65 13.92
C GLN A 15 16.69 -11.58 12.83
N ASN A 16 16.11 -10.41 13.14
CA ASN A 16 15.92 -9.30 12.21
C ASN A 16 16.23 -7.92 12.82
N PRO A 17 17.41 -7.71 13.44
CA PRO A 17 17.74 -6.43 14.05
C PRO A 17 17.90 -5.33 13.00
N VAL A 18 17.29 -4.17 13.28
CA VAL A 18 17.57 -2.94 12.55
C VAL A 18 18.98 -2.50 12.93
N LEU A 19 19.91 -2.55 11.97
CA LEU A 19 21.28 -2.10 12.20
C LEU A 19 21.29 -0.57 12.28
N GLN A 20 20.64 0.09 11.32
CA GLN A 20 20.57 1.55 11.33
C GLN A 20 19.45 2.12 10.48
N THR A 21 19.04 3.32 10.85
CA THR A 21 18.18 4.18 10.04
C THR A 21 18.85 5.54 9.92
N ARG A 22 19.33 5.88 8.72
CA ARG A 22 19.94 7.18 8.44
C ARG A 22 19.08 7.98 7.48
N PRO A 23 18.83 9.28 7.74
CA PRO A 23 18.29 10.14 6.70
C PRO A 23 19.31 10.26 5.55
N ILE A 24 18.83 10.24 4.32
CA ILE A 24 19.65 10.55 3.14
C ILE A 24 19.12 11.87 2.60
N TYR A 25 19.94 12.91 2.68
CA TYR A 25 19.58 14.26 2.25
C TYR A 25 20.06 14.57 0.83
N GLU A 26 21.03 13.81 0.34
CA GLU A 26 21.57 13.93 -1.02
C GLU A 26 20.69 13.21 -2.05
N ALA A 27 20.98 13.46 -3.33
CA ALA A 27 20.32 12.74 -4.42
C ALA A 27 20.54 11.23 -4.26
N HIS A 28 19.47 10.44 -4.43
CA HIS A 28 19.50 8.97 -4.34
C HIS A 28 20.16 8.33 -5.57
N THR A 29 21.35 8.79 -5.95
CA THR A 29 22.18 8.22 -7.01
C THR A 29 22.73 6.87 -6.56
N SER A 30 23.13 6.04 -7.54
CA SER A 30 23.65 4.71 -7.25
C SER A 30 24.97 4.78 -6.48
N GLU A 31 25.78 5.80 -6.76
CA GLU A 31 27.10 6.03 -6.19
C GLU A 31 27.02 6.38 -4.70
N HIS A 32 26.15 7.34 -4.35
CA HIS A 32 25.95 7.74 -2.96
C HIS A 32 25.34 6.60 -2.14
N LEU A 33 24.33 5.91 -2.68
CA LEU A 33 23.76 4.74 -2.02
C LEU A 33 24.78 3.62 -1.79
N ALA A 34 25.70 3.41 -2.74
CA ALA A 34 26.76 2.41 -2.60
C ALA A 34 27.73 2.77 -1.47
N GLU A 35 28.09 4.05 -1.33
CA GLU A 35 28.92 4.54 -0.23
C GLU A 35 28.25 4.30 1.12
N VAL A 36 26.98 4.70 1.28
CA VAL A 36 26.24 4.44 2.53
C VAL A 36 26.16 2.95 2.83
N LEU A 37 25.95 2.09 1.82
CA LEU A 37 25.95 0.63 2.01
C LEU A 37 27.32 0.10 2.48
N ARG A 38 28.43 0.60 1.92
CA ARG A 38 29.78 0.21 2.36
C ARG A 38 30.06 0.67 3.79
N GLU A 39 29.64 1.88 4.16
CA GLU A 39 29.75 2.37 5.54
C GLU A 39 29.03 1.45 6.52
N VAL A 40 27.81 1.00 6.20
CA VAL A 40 27.07 0.05 7.04
C VAL A 40 27.90 -1.21 7.30
N VAL A 41 28.46 -1.78 6.24
CA VAL A 41 29.25 -3.02 6.33
C VAL A 41 30.50 -2.83 7.18
N LEU A 42 31.17 -1.68 7.05
CA LEU A 42 32.37 -1.36 7.81
C LEU A 42 32.06 -1.13 9.30
N GLU A 43 31.07 -0.29 9.59
CA GLU A 43 30.68 0.10 10.95
C GLU A 43 30.21 -1.10 11.77
N TRP A 44 29.37 -1.96 11.16
CA TRP A 44 28.85 -3.16 11.79
C TRP A 44 29.79 -4.36 11.66
N LYS A 45 31.00 -4.16 11.11
CA LYS A 45 32.04 -5.19 10.95
C LYS A 45 31.51 -6.45 10.26
N LEU A 46 30.68 -6.27 9.25
CA LEU A 46 30.01 -7.35 8.51
C LEU A 46 30.89 -7.91 7.38
N ASN A 47 32.06 -7.32 7.14
CA ASN A 47 32.95 -7.75 6.07
C ASN A 47 33.48 -9.17 6.32
N ARG A 48 33.37 -10.05 5.31
CA ARG A 48 33.79 -11.45 5.40
C ARG A 48 34.81 -11.75 4.30
N GLN A 49 35.96 -12.33 4.66
CA GLN A 49 37.06 -12.56 3.71
C GLN A 49 36.66 -13.43 2.50
N ASN A 50 35.75 -14.39 2.69
CA ASN A 50 35.38 -15.37 1.66
C ASN A 50 33.86 -15.47 1.45
N ALA A 51 33.09 -14.43 1.79
CA ALA A 51 31.65 -14.45 1.61
C ALA A 51 31.13 -13.06 1.21
N THR A 52 30.27 -13.05 0.20
CA THR A 52 29.47 -11.86 -0.14
C THR A 52 28.23 -11.82 0.75
N ILE A 53 27.72 -10.61 0.97
CA ILE A 53 26.51 -10.38 1.77
C ILE A 53 25.33 -10.32 0.80
N PRO A 54 24.36 -11.25 0.87
CA PRO A 54 23.12 -11.15 0.11
C PRO A 54 22.33 -9.91 0.56
N VAL A 55 21.72 -9.21 -0.39
CA VAL A 55 20.96 -7.98 -0.09
C VAL A 55 19.61 -8.01 -0.78
N THR A 56 18.56 -7.64 -0.05
CA THR A 56 17.19 -7.53 -0.58
C THR A 56 16.77 -6.08 -0.66
N THR A 57 16.26 -5.64 -1.81
CA THR A 57 15.81 -4.25 -2.03
C THR A 57 14.54 -4.20 -2.89
N ASP A 58 13.92 -3.03 -3.05
CA ASP A 58 12.67 -2.81 -3.80
C ASP A 58 12.81 -2.88 -5.33
N ASN A 59 13.93 -3.36 -5.86
CA ASN A 59 14.23 -3.43 -7.30
C ASN A 59 14.38 -2.08 -8.01
N ALA A 60 14.41 -0.95 -7.31
CA ALA A 60 14.69 0.33 -7.96
C ALA A 60 16.11 0.32 -8.57
N LYS A 61 16.26 0.79 -9.81
CA LYS A 61 17.53 0.68 -10.57
C LYS A 61 18.73 1.26 -9.82
N ASN A 62 18.53 2.37 -9.13
CA ASN A 62 19.57 3.03 -8.35
C ASN A 62 20.07 2.16 -7.19
N ILE A 63 19.19 1.55 -6.39
CA ILE A 63 19.61 0.72 -5.25
C ILE A 63 20.16 -0.64 -5.69
N VAL A 64 19.67 -1.18 -6.82
CA VAL A 64 20.23 -2.39 -7.44
C VAL A 64 21.69 -2.12 -7.87
N ASN A 65 21.91 -1.05 -8.64
CA ASN A 65 23.26 -0.67 -9.06
C ASN A 65 24.16 -0.33 -7.88
N ALA A 66 23.63 0.34 -6.86
CA ALA A 66 24.35 0.64 -5.63
C ALA A 66 24.80 -0.61 -4.89
N SER A 67 23.93 -1.63 -4.79
CA SER A 67 24.24 -2.92 -4.17
C SER A 67 25.42 -3.60 -4.88
N HIS A 68 25.39 -3.64 -6.21
CA HIS A 68 26.50 -4.18 -7.01
C HIS A 68 27.79 -3.38 -6.83
N ALA A 69 27.72 -2.04 -6.87
CA ALA A 69 28.87 -1.16 -6.68
C ALA A 69 29.46 -1.24 -5.26
N ALA A 70 28.64 -1.58 -4.26
CA ALA A 70 29.07 -1.84 -2.89
C ALA A 70 29.67 -3.24 -2.69
N GLY A 71 29.70 -4.09 -3.72
CA GLY A 71 30.19 -5.47 -3.63
C GLY A 71 29.24 -6.43 -2.91
N LEU A 72 27.97 -6.04 -2.75
CA LEU A 72 26.95 -6.87 -2.11
C LEU A 72 26.32 -7.80 -3.16
N SER A 73 26.27 -9.09 -2.86
CA SER A 73 25.83 -10.13 -3.78
C SER A 73 25.43 -11.41 -3.05
N PRO A 74 24.43 -12.17 -3.55
CA PRO A 74 23.53 -11.79 -4.65
C PRO A 74 22.57 -10.68 -4.23
N HIS A 75 22.15 -9.87 -5.22
CA HIS A 75 20.96 -9.04 -5.07
C HIS A 75 19.72 -9.92 -5.22
N ILE A 76 18.80 -9.80 -4.26
CA ILE A 76 17.52 -10.49 -4.24
C ILE A 76 16.43 -9.44 -4.35
N GLY A 77 15.54 -9.59 -5.32
CA GLY A 77 14.44 -8.66 -5.46
C GLY A 77 13.37 -8.83 -4.39
N CYS A 78 12.84 -7.72 -3.87
CA CYS A 78 11.74 -7.77 -2.92
C CYS A 78 10.49 -8.33 -3.58
N PHE A 79 10.09 -9.53 -3.18
CA PHE A 79 8.90 -10.21 -3.68
C PHE A 79 7.64 -9.37 -3.48
N ALA A 80 7.46 -8.78 -2.29
CA ALA A 80 6.31 -7.93 -1.98
C ALA A 80 6.23 -6.71 -2.90
N HIS A 81 7.37 -6.11 -3.27
CA HIS A 81 7.40 -5.01 -4.22
C HIS A 81 7.00 -5.48 -5.63
N THR A 82 7.50 -6.63 -6.07
CA THR A 82 7.12 -7.22 -7.36
C THR A 82 5.63 -7.50 -7.46
N VAL A 83 5.02 -8.08 -6.42
CA VAL A 83 3.57 -8.29 -6.33
C VAL A 83 2.85 -6.95 -6.40
N ASN A 84 3.29 -5.94 -5.64
CA ASN A 84 2.70 -4.61 -5.70
C ASN A 84 2.73 -4.04 -7.12
N LEU A 85 3.87 -4.10 -7.82
CA LEU A 85 3.96 -3.61 -9.20
C LEU A 85 3.00 -4.34 -10.16
N ALA A 86 2.88 -5.67 -10.03
CA ALA A 86 1.95 -6.45 -10.85
C ALA A 86 0.50 -6.05 -10.58
N SER A 87 0.09 -5.98 -9.32
CA SER A 87 -1.26 -5.56 -8.92
C SER A 87 -1.56 -4.13 -9.37
N GLN A 88 -0.61 -3.19 -9.21
CA GLN A 88 -0.76 -1.81 -9.66
C GLN A 88 -1.00 -1.69 -11.17
N LYS A 89 -0.34 -2.53 -11.97
CA LYS A 89 -0.62 -2.59 -13.42
C LYS A 89 -2.05 -3.05 -13.70
N GLY A 90 -2.56 -4.04 -12.96
CA GLY A 90 -3.95 -4.49 -13.05
C GLY A 90 -4.93 -3.39 -12.64
N LEU A 91 -4.74 -2.78 -11.47
CA LEU A 91 -5.57 -1.67 -10.97
C LEU A 91 -5.52 -0.43 -11.87
N GLY A 92 -4.43 -0.27 -12.64
CA GLY A 92 -4.24 0.78 -13.62
C GLY A 92 -5.00 0.60 -14.93
N VAL A 93 -5.61 -0.57 -15.19
CA VAL A 93 -6.47 -0.77 -16.37
C VAL A 93 -7.60 0.25 -16.35
N ASN A 94 -7.83 0.93 -17.48
CA ASN A 94 -8.69 2.12 -17.57
C ASN A 94 -10.08 1.94 -16.92
N GLN A 95 -10.71 0.79 -17.13
CA GLN A 95 -12.01 0.48 -16.52
C GLN A 95 -11.91 0.42 -15.00
N ILE A 96 -10.96 -0.35 -14.47
CA ILE A 96 -10.74 -0.52 -13.02
C ILE A 96 -10.34 0.81 -12.38
N SER A 97 -9.37 1.52 -12.95
CA SER A 97 -8.90 2.81 -12.45
C SER A 97 -10.02 3.85 -12.34
N ARG A 98 -10.95 3.89 -13.32
CA ARG A 98 -12.15 4.74 -13.27
C ARG A 98 -13.10 4.34 -12.15
N LEU A 99 -13.32 3.05 -11.94
CA LEU A 99 -14.15 2.54 -10.84
C LEU A 99 -13.56 2.90 -9.48
N LEU A 100 -12.27 2.65 -9.28
CA LEU A 100 -11.56 3.05 -8.06
C LEU A 100 -11.66 4.55 -7.82
N GLY A 101 -11.53 5.37 -8.86
CA GLY A 101 -11.72 6.82 -8.76
C GLY A 101 -13.12 7.22 -8.28
N ARG A 102 -14.17 6.48 -8.67
CA ARG A 102 -15.54 6.70 -8.18
C ARG A 102 -15.69 6.28 -6.73
N VAL A 103 -15.19 5.10 -6.35
CA VAL A 103 -15.18 4.61 -4.98
C VAL A 103 -14.46 5.60 -4.07
N ARG A 104 -13.25 6.06 -4.44
CA ARG A 104 -12.47 7.07 -3.70
C ARG A 104 -13.27 8.35 -3.46
N ARG A 105 -14.00 8.85 -4.46
CA ARG A 105 -14.83 10.06 -4.30
C ARG A 105 -15.92 9.87 -3.26
N VAL A 106 -16.58 8.71 -3.24
CA VAL A 106 -17.60 8.39 -2.22
C VAL A 106 -16.97 8.26 -0.84
N VAL A 107 -15.88 7.51 -0.72
CA VAL A 107 -15.15 7.34 0.55
C VAL A 107 -14.69 8.70 1.10
N THR A 108 -14.06 9.52 0.26
CA THR A 108 -13.60 10.87 0.63
C THR A 108 -14.75 11.76 1.09
N PHE A 109 -15.93 11.67 0.46
CA PHE A 109 -17.10 12.45 0.88
C PHE A 109 -17.52 12.13 2.32
N PHE A 110 -17.64 10.85 2.67
CA PHE A 110 -17.99 10.43 4.02
C PHE A 110 -16.91 10.75 5.05
N HIS A 111 -15.63 10.73 4.67
CA HIS A 111 -14.54 11.17 5.56
C HIS A 111 -14.55 12.67 5.82
N ARG A 112 -14.91 13.49 4.82
CA ARG A 112 -14.87 14.96 4.93
C ARG A 112 -16.10 15.56 5.61
N SER A 113 -17.20 14.83 5.70
CA SER A 113 -18.46 15.33 6.26
C SER A 113 -18.87 14.53 7.50
N THR A 114 -18.78 15.17 8.67
CA THR A 114 -19.26 14.59 9.93
C THR A 114 -20.75 14.26 9.89
N THR A 115 -21.55 15.11 9.23
CA THR A 115 -22.97 14.86 8.99
C THR A 115 -23.19 13.61 8.14
N ALA A 116 -22.48 13.47 7.02
CA ALA A 116 -22.60 12.29 6.17
C ALA A 116 -22.15 11.02 6.89
N ALA A 117 -21.07 11.09 7.67
CA ALA A 117 -20.60 9.96 8.49
C ALA A 117 -21.63 9.55 9.55
N ALA A 118 -22.28 10.50 10.21
CA ALA A 118 -23.35 10.23 11.17
C ALA A 118 -24.57 9.57 10.51
N VAL A 119 -24.96 10.05 9.31
CA VAL A 119 -26.04 9.44 8.53
C VAL A 119 -25.65 8.03 8.10
N LEU A 120 -24.42 7.80 7.62
CA LEU A 120 -23.94 6.47 7.25
C LEU A 120 -24.04 5.51 8.43
N LYS A 121 -23.58 5.92 9.62
CA LYS A 121 -23.68 5.12 10.84
C LYS A 121 -25.13 4.77 11.19
N SER A 122 -26.03 5.75 11.12
CA SER A 122 -27.47 5.53 11.34
C SER A 122 -28.04 4.50 10.34
N LYS A 123 -27.63 4.56 9.06
CA LYS A 123 -28.04 3.57 8.05
C LYS A 123 -27.44 2.19 8.28
N GLN A 124 -26.20 2.12 8.77
CA GLN A 124 -25.58 0.85 9.17
C GLN A 124 -26.38 0.19 10.29
N ASP A 125 -26.73 0.94 11.34
CA ASP A 125 -27.52 0.44 12.46
C ASP A 125 -28.91 -0.03 12.00
N MET A 126 -29.60 0.74 11.15
CA MET A 126 -30.91 0.38 10.59
C MET A 126 -30.87 -0.89 9.74
N LEU A 127 -29.80 -1.09 8.98
CA LEU A 127 -29.61 -2.26 8.11
C LEU A 127 -28.91 -3.42 8.82
N GLN A 128 -28.60 -3.29 10.11
CA GLN A 128 -27.86 -4.27 10.91
C GLN A 128 -26.49 -4.63 10.30
N LEU A 129 -25.85 -3.68 9.63
CA LEU A 129 -24.50 -3.82 9.12
C LEU A 129 -23.47 -3.49 10.21
N PRO A 130 -22.26 -4.09 10.16
CA PRO A 130 -21.17 -3.69 11.03
C PRO A 130 -20.91 -2.17 10.92
N PRO A 131 -20.79 -1.42 12.02
CA PRO A 131 -20.65 0.04 12.01
C PRO A 131 -19.20 0.46 11.68
N HIS A 132 -18.69 -0.01 10.55
CA HIS A 132 -17.33 0.25 10.11
C HIS A 132 -17.23 1.58 9.35
N THR A 133 -16.13 2.30 9.57
CA THR A 133 -15.78 3.44 8.74
C THR A 133 -15.27 2.97 7.37
N LEU A 134 -15.52 3.79 6.34
CA LEU A 134 -15.00 3.52 5.00
C LEU A 134 -13.47 3.68 4.98
N VAL A 135 -12.79 2.85 4.20
CA VAL A 135 -11.33 2.85 4.10
C VAL A 135 -10.91 3.64 2.87
N GLN A 136 -10.00 4.60 3.03
CA GLN A 136 -9.37 5.32 1.93
C GLN A 136 -8.10 4.60 1.50
N ASP A 137 -7.95 4.34 0.21
CA ASP A 137 -6.76 3.67 -0.30
C ASP A 137 -5.52 4.58 -0.37
N VAL A 138 -4.36 3.93 -0.33
CA VAL A 138 -3.05 4.50 -0.66
C VAL A 138 -2.68 3.98 -2.03
N ILE A 139 -2.75 4.86 -3.04
CA ILE A 139 -2.61 4.47 -4.46
C ILE A 139 -1.35 3.64 -4.72
N THR A 140 -0.25 3.87 -4.00
CA THR A 140 1.02 3.15 -4.19
C THR A 140 1.07 1.75 -3.56
N ARG A 141 0.05 1.34 -2.79
CA ARG A 141 -0.01 0.07 -2.05
C ARG A 141 -1.26 -0.72 -2.45
N TRP A 142 -1.07 -1.79 -3.20
CA TRP A 142 -2.16 -2.58 -3.78
C TRP A 142 -3.19 -3.07 -2.75
N ASN A 143 -2.72 -3.51 -1.58
CA ASN A 143 -3.56 -4.05 -0.51
C ASN A 143 -4.54 -2.99 0.02
N SER A 144 -4.16 -1.72 0.03
CA SER A 144 -5.05 -0.66 0.49
C SER A 144 -6.21 -0.37 -0.49
N SER A 145 -6.00 -0.59 -1.79
CA SER A 145 -7.10 -0.52 -2.77
C SER A 145 -8.05 -1.69 -2.59
N TYR A 146 -7.52 -2.90 -2.33
CA TYR A 146 -8.34 -4.06 -1.95
C TYR A 146 -9.18 -3.77 -0.69
N ASP A 147 -8.56 -3.30 0.40
CA ASP A 147 -9.26 -2.98 1.66
C ASP A 147 -10.38 -1.94 1.45
N MET A 148 -10.13 -0.92 0.62
CA MET A 148 -11.15 0.08 0.25
C MET A 148 -12.32 -0.54 -0.50
N ILE A 149 -12.07 -1.39 -1.50
CA ILE A 149 -13.12 -2.04 -2.29
C ILE A 149 -13.93 -2.98 -1.40
N THR A 150 -13.27 -3.86 -0.66
CA THR A 150 -13.94 -4.80 0.25
C THR A 150 -14.81 -4.06 1.27
N ARG A 151 -14.30 -2.98 1.89
CA ARG A 151 -15.11 -2.17 2.82
C ARG A 151 -16.27 -1.47 2.11
N TYR A 152 -16.06 -0.97 0.90
CA TYR A 152 -17.12 -0.32 0.14
C TYR A 152 -18.25 -1.30 -0.20
N LEU A 153 -17.91 -2.52 -0.65
CA LEU A 153 -18.87 -3.57 -0.98
C LEU A 153 -19.64 -4.04 0.27
N GLU A 154 -18.95 -4.25 1.40
CA GLU A 154 -19.60 -4.58 2.68
C GLU A 154 -20.63 -3.52 3.10
N GLN A 155 -20.32 -2.24 2.87
CA GLN A 155 -21.12 -1.09 3.31
C GLN A 155 -22.06 -0.56 2.24
N GLN A 156 -22.15 -1.25 1.10
CA GLN A 156 -22.80 -0.76 -0.11
C GLN A 156 -24.24 -0.31 0.16
N ALA A 157 -25.07 -1.16 0.78
CA ALA A 157 -26.48 -0.84 1.04
C ALA A 157 -26.65 0.42 1.93
N ALA A 158 -25.81 0.57 2.96
CA ALA A 158 -25.83 1.76 3.81
C ALA A 158 -25.37 3.02 3.06
N ILE A 159 -24.35 2.90 2.20
CA ILE A 159 -23.86 3.99 1.34
C ILE A 159 -24.98 4.47 0.42
N TYR A 160 -25.66 3.56 -0.31
CA TYR A 160 -26.78 3.94 -1.19
C TYR A 160 -27.90 4.63 -0.42
N SER A 161 -28.29 4.08 0.72
CA SER A 161 -29.35 4.65 1.57
C SER A 161 -28.98 6.05 2.07
N ALA A 162 -27.73 6.24 2.53
CA ALA A 162 -27.23 7.51 3.04
C ALA A 162 -27.15 8.59 1.95
N LEU A 163 -26.71 8.23 0.73
CA LEU A 163 -26.64 9.16 -0.40
C LEU A 163 -28.02 9.57 -0.94
N ALA A 164 -29.05 8.74 -0.71
CA ALA A 164 -30.44 9.05 -1.07
C ALA A 164 -31.13 10.03 -0.10
N GLU A 165 -30.59 10.21 1.12
CA GLU A 165 -31.11 11.12 2.14
C GLU A 165 -31.13 12.57 1.60
N LYS A 166 -32.23 13.30 1.79
CA LYS A 166 -32.42 14.64 1.19
C LYS A 166 -31.31 15.64 1.56
N ASP A 167 -30.85 15.60 2.80
CA ASP A 167 -29.85 16.53 3.32
C ASP A 167 -28.44 16.22 2.80
N ILE A 168 -28.18 14.95 2.48
CA ILE A 168 -26.92 14.48 1.89
C ILE A 168 -26.92 14.70 0.37
N LYS A 169 -28.04 14.38 -0.30
CA LYS A 169 -28.21 14.45 -1.75
C LYS A 169 -27.89 15.83 -2.34
N LYS A 170 -28.08 16.92 -1.59
CA LYS A 170 -27.72 18.28 -2.02
C LYS A 170 -26.22 18.47 -2.21
N ASN A 171 -25.41 17.86 -1.35
CA ASN A 171 -23.95 17.96 -1.34
C ASN A 171 -23.26 16.81 -2.09
N ALA A 172 -24.03 15.79 -2.49
CA ALA A 172 -23.57 14.59 -3.16
C ALA A 172 -23.98 14.52 -4.66
N LYS A 173 -24.41 15.63 -5.28
CA LYS A 173 -24.97 15.63 -6.64
C LYS A 173 -24.03 15.04 -7.71
N ASP A 174 -22.72 15.17 -7.51
CA ASP A 174 -21.70 14.66 -8.43
C ASP A 174 -21.20 13.25 -8.07
N LEU A 175 -21.72 12.66 -6.99
CA LEU A 175 -21.41 11.30 -6.58
C LEU A 175 -22.35 10.32 -7.29
N ILE A 176 -21.84 9.75 -8.37
CA ILE A 176 -22.53 8.69 -9.11
C ILE A 176 -22.20 7.36 -8.42
N THR A 177 -23.18 6.82 -7.70
CA THR A 177 -23.11 5.47 -7.14
C THR A 177 -22.89 4.43 -8.23
N LEU A 178 -22.29 3.29 -7.88
CA LEU A 178 -21.97 2.23 -8.83
C LEU A 178 -23.25 1.63 -9.47
N SER A 179 -23.14 1.16 -10.70
CA SER A 179 -24.17 0.29 -11.31
C SER A 179 -23.95 -1.17 -10.87
N ASP A 180 -24.92 -2.04 -11.07
CA ASP A 180 -24.75 -3.48 -10.75
C ASP A 180 -23.59 -4.11 -11.53
N GLN A 181 -23.37 -3.67 -12.77
CA GLN A 181 -22.21 -4.07 -13.57
C GLN A 181 -20.89 -3.58 -12.96
N ASP A 182 -20.85 -2.34 -12.47
CA ASP A 182 -19.66 -1.81 -11.80
C ASP A 182 -19.35 -2.58 -10.50
N VAL A 183 -20.39 -2.96 -9.76
CA VAL A 183 -20.29 -3.76 -8.52
C VAL A 183 -19.73 -5.14 -8.84
N THR A 184 -20.28 -5.82 -9.85
CA THR A 184 -19.79 -7.14 -10.30
C THR A 184 -18.30 -7.07 -10.65
N VAL A 185 -17.86 -6.03 -11.39
CA VAL A 185 -16.45 -5.85 -11.73
C VAL A 185 -15.58 -5.64 -10.49
N LEU A 186 -16.07 -4.94 -9.46
CA LEU A 186 -15.33 -4.77 -8.21
C LEU A 186 -15.27 -6.05 -7.39
N GLU A 187 -16.32 -6.85 -7.39
CA GLU A 187 -16.32 -8.18 -6.77
C GLU A 187 -15.31 -9.10 -7.43
N ASP A 188 -15.26 -9.12 -8.77
CA ASP A 188 -14.29 -9.90 -9.54
C ASP A 188 -12.84 -9.47 -9.28
N VAL A 189 -12.59 -8.18 -9.00
CA VAL A 189 -11.27 -7.67 -8.63
C VAL A 189 -10.82 -8.14 -7.23
N CYS A 190 -11.77 -8.52 -6.38
CA CYS A 190 -11.53 -8.95 -4.99
C CYS A 190 -11.55 -10.47 -4.80
N GLN A 191 -11.81 -11.27 -5.83
CA GLN A 191 -11.73 -12.74 -5.82
C GLN A 191 -10.29 -13.23 -6.07
#